data_AF-A0A970WVE3-F1
#
_entry.id   AF-A0A970WVE3-F1
#
_cell.length_a   1.000
_cell.length_b   1.000
_cell.length_c   1.000
_cell.angle_alpha   90.00
_cell.angle_beta   90.00
_cell.angle_gamma   90.00
#
_symmetry.space_group_name_H-M   'P 1'
#
loop_
_entity.id
_entity.type
_entity.pdbx_description
1 polymer ?
#
loop_
_entity_poly.entity_id
_entity_poly.type
_entity_poly.pdbx_seq_one_letter_code
_entity_poly.pdbx_strand_id
1 'polypeptide(L)'
;METSRFIDHFSEIWNNSSDRLPAFTNTYSDAEKREREALFSTYTDRFRELRKEGNAGSIDTEKFFRGLRSVMKQIYDYADESLELITNRAMIDASRDFYREARAFDSSLSREEIYQAMRNAWIMNGLQLLLGLPVRLTPSILAYSLLYPYSDNLLDARAVPVTEKVVFSRRFESCLRGKGKMGNNPREQAIEALVEMICQEYPRDRFLEVHQSLLAIHRAQTHSLRLCGCGNPPSTGEILRIGFDKGGSSVLADGYLVAGHLSPEISRFFYGYGIWLQLSDDIQDLEEDLADGTLTLFSAPENRTSLPELTNRTFHFGRAVMEDIKCCKDGVSKEFGKVILKSIELMLLQAAGLSSRFFPPDYRHRLEEFSPLGFDYLLEARKKGNPSRMKLITSLIDEVV
;
A
#
# COMPACT_ATOMS: atom_id res chain seq x y z
N MET A 1 5.58 22.15 3.76
CA MET A 1 5.33 21.24 4.88
C MET A 1 6.65 20.74 5.41
N GLU A 2 6.86 20.83 6.71
CA GLU A 2 8.07 20.35 7.37
C GLU A 2 7.73 19.00 8.03
N THR A 3 8.25 17.90 7.49
CA THR A 3 7.95 16.54 7.96
C THR A 3 8.83 16.10 9.13
N SER A 4 9.88 16.88 9.44
CA SER A 4 10.85 16.62 10.54
C SER A 4 10.18 16.24 11.85
N ARG A 5 9.15 17.00 12.26
CA ARG A 5 8.41 16.76 13.51
C ARG A 5 7.66 15.44 13.51
N PHE A 6 7.10 15.03 12.37
CA PHE A 6 6.45 13.72 12.27
C PHE A 6 7.49 12.60 12.33
N ILE A 7 8.61 12.74 11.63
CA ILE A 7 9.71 11.77 11.65
C ILE A 7 10.20 11.57 13.09
N ASP A 8 10.45 12.66 13.82
CA ASP A 8 10.95 12.60 15.19
C ASP A 8 9.93 11.93 16.13
N HIS A 9 8.65 12.32 16.03
CA HIS A 9 7.56 11.72 16.81
C HIS A 9 7.42 10.21 16.56
N PHE A 10 7.38 9.76 15.31
CA PHE A 10 7.23 8.35 15.00
C PHE A 10 8.53 7.56 15.23
N SER A 11 9.70 8.19 15.16
CA SER A 11 10.96 7.56 15.57
C SER A 11 10.94 7.25 17.07
N GLU A 12 10.38 8.13 17.90
CA GLU A 12 10.18 7.87 19.33
C GLU A 12 9.23 6.70 19.57
N ILE A 13 8.07 6.68 18.90
CA ILE A 13 7.12 5.56 18.99
C ILE A 13 7.78 4.24 18.56
N TRP A 14 8.54 4.26 17.45
CA TRP A 14 9.28 3.10 16.96
C TRP A 14 10.29 2.60 18.00
N ASN A 15 11.12 3.48 18.55
CA ASN A 15 12.13 3.11 19.53
C ASN A 15 11.54 2.59 20.84
N ASN A 16 10.35 3.05 21.21
CA ASN A 16 9.61 2.59 22.39
C ASN A 16 8.75 1.34 22.13
N SER A 17 8.60 0.92 20.87
CA SER A 17 7.82 -0.26 20.51
C SER A 17 8.58 -1.55 20.87
N SER A 18 7.86 -2.47 21.51
CA SER A 18 8.39 -3.78 21.92
C SER A 18 8.92 -4.57 20.73
N ASP A 19 10.01 -5.32 20.93
CA ASP A 19 10.57 -6.29 19.99
C ASP A 19 10.12 -7.73 20.26
N ARG A 20 9.33 -7.94 21.30
CA ARG A 20 8.74 -9.24 21.66
C ARG A 20 7.56 -9.58 20.76
N LEU A 21 7.34 -10.87 20.53
CA LEU A 21 6.19 -11.37 19.77
C LEU A 21 4.88 -10.76 20.32
N PRO A 22 4.06 -10.13 19.45
CA PRO A 22 2.80 -9.54 19.88
C PRO A 22 1.85 -10.58 20.46
N ALA A 23 1.03 -10.16 21.43
CA ALA A 23 -0.13 -10.93 21.84
C ALA A 23 -1.20 -10.79 20.75
N PHE A 24 -1.38 -11.82 19.93
CA PHE A 24 -2.48 -11.91 18.98
C PHE A 24 -3.72 -12.51 19.66
N THR A 25 -4.90 -12.12 19.20
CA THR A 25 -6.17 -12.53 19.84
C THR A 25 -6.67 -13.89 19.38
N ASN A 26 -6.33 -14.31 18.16
CA ASN A 26 -6.83 -15.54 17.55
C ASN A 26 -5.67 -16.49 17.27
N THR A 27 -5.81 -17.74 17.71
CA THR A 27 -4.96 -18.86 17.30
C THR A 27 -5.77 -19.87 16.51
N TYR A 28 -5.11 -20.63 15.65
CA TYR A 28 -5.75 -21.63 14.79
C TYR A 28 -5.06 -22.98 14.94
N SER A 29 -5.83 -24.00 15.29
CA SER A 29 -5.36 -25.39 15.35
C SER A 29 -5.12 -25.96 13.95
N ASP A 30 -4.32 -27.03 13.86
CA ASP A 30 -4.07 -27.72 12.59
C ASP A 30 -5.34 -28.35 11.99
N ALA A 31 -6.35 -28.65 12.81
CA ALA A 31 -7.64 -29.12 12.32
C ALA A 31 -8.41 -27.98 11.63
N GLU A 32 -8.48 -26.81 12.27
CA GLU A 32 -9.15 -25.62 11.71
C GLU A 32 -8.45 -25.12 10.44
N LYS A 33 -7.11 -25.10 10.42
CA LYS A 33 -6.35 -24.74 9.22
C LYS A 33 -6.67 -25.66 8.05
N ARG A 34 -6.68 -26.99 8.26
CA ARG A 34 -7.02 -27.96 7.20
C ARG A 34 -8.44 -27.78 6.66
N GLU A 35 -9.41 -27.45 7.51
CA GLU A 35 -10.77 -27.13 7.07
C GLU A 35 -10.79 -25.86 6.20
N ARG A 36 -10.11 -24.80 6.65
CA ARG A 36 -10.00 -23.53 5.92
C ARG A 36 -9.25 -23.69 4.59
N GLU A 37 -8.22 -24.51 4.54
CA GLU A 37 -7.45 -24.83 3.33
C GLU A 37 -8.29 -25.59 2.31
N ALA A 38 -9.15 -26.52 2.76
CA ALA A 38 -10.11 -27.20 1.89
C ALA A 38 -11.12 -26.20 1.30
N LEU A 39 -11.68 -25.33 2.14
CA LEU A 39 -12.58 -24.25 1.71
C LEU A 39 -11.90 -23.29 0.73
N PHE A 40 -10.65 -22.88 1.00
CA PHE A 40 -9.87 -22.00 0.12
C PHE A 40 -9.67 -22.66 -1.25
N SER A 41 -9.28 -23.94 -1.25
CA SER A 41 -9.03 -24.71 -2.48
C SER A 41 -10.30 -24.80 -3.32
N THR A 42 -11.43 -25.21 -2.72
CA THR A 42 -12.74 -25.26 -3.40
C THR A 42 -13.12 -23.92 -4.00
N TYR A 43 -12.89 -22.82 -3.28
CA TYR A 43 -13.17 -21.48 -3.80
C TYR A 43 -12.29 -21.12 -4.98
N THR A 44 -10.97 -21.36 -4.88
CA THR A 44 -10.03 -21.06 -5.97
C THR A 44 -10.29 -21.90 -7.22
N ASP A 45 -10.68 -23.17 -7.06
CA ASP A 45 -11.01 -24.05 -8.18
C ASP A 45 -12.29 -23.57 -8.87
N ARG A 46 -13.34 -23.26 -8.09
CA ARG A 46 -14.57 -22.66 -8.61
C ARG A 46 -14.31 -21.32 -9.31
N PHE A 47 -13.40 -20.50 -8.78
CA PHE A 47 -13.02 -19.25 -9.41
C PHE A 47 -12.30 -19.48 -10.76
N ARG A 48 -11.40 -20.47 -10.82
CA ARG A 48 -10.73 -20.85 -12.08
C ARG A 48 -11.72 -21.40 -13.10
N GLU A 49 -12.72 -22.16 -12.68
CA GLU A 49 -13.81 -22.64 -13.55
C GLU A 49 -14.64 -21.48 -14.11
N LEU A 50 -15.09 -20.56 -13.25
CA LEU A 50 -15.82 -19.36 -13.67
C LEU A 50 -15.02 -18.52 -14.68
N ARG A 51 -13.70 -18.38 -14.50
CA ARG A 51 -12.82 -17.70 -15.47
C ARG A 51 -12.70 -18.43 -16.81
N LYS A 52 -12.63 -19.76 -16.80
CA LYS A 52 -12.58 -20.56 -18.03
C LYS A 52 -13.90 -20.51 -18.81
N GLU A 53 -15.02 -20.51 -18.09
CA GLU A 53 -16.37 -20.34 -18.65
C GLU A 53 -16.62 -18.90 -19.13
N GLY A 54 -16.03 -17.90 -18.45
CA GLY A 54 -16.14 -16.46 -18.73
C GLY A 54 -15.53 -15.97 -20.04
N ASN A 55 -14.86 -16.83 -20.82
CA ASN A 55 -14.53 -16.53 -22.22
C ASN A 55 -15.77 -16.44 -23.14
N ALA A 56 -16.99 -16.64 -22.60
CA ALA A 56 -18.26 -16.50 -23.32
C ALA A 56 -19.28 -15.52 -22.69
N GLY A 57 -18.94 -14.76 -21.64
CA GLY A 57 -19.87 -13.78 -21.06
C GLY A 57 -19.45 -13.23 -19.69
N SER A 58 -19.95 -12.02 -19.37
CA SER A 58 -19.67 -11.28 -18.12
C SER A 58 -19.87 -12.15 -16.87
N ILE A 59 -18.90 -12.17 -15.97
CA ILE A 59 -19.02 -12.87 -14.69
C ILE A 59 -20.08 -12.18 -13.83
N ASP A 60 -20.97 -12.99 -13.25
CA ASP A 60 -22.00 -12.52 -12.32
C ASP A 60 -21.32 -11.91 -11.09
N THR A 61 -21.26 -10.58 -11.10
CA THR A 61 -20.60 -9.76 -10.08
C THR A 61 -21.20 -10.01 -8.70
N GLU A 62 -22.52 -10.21 -8.59
CA GLU A 62 -23.16 -10.50 -7.30
C GLU A 62 -22.78 -11.88 -6.76
N LYS A 63 -22.76 -12.90 -7.63
CA LYS A 63 -22.35 -14.25 -7.24
C LYS A 63 -20.89 -14.28 -6.78
N PHE A 64 -20.02 -13.50 -7.42
CA PHE A 64 -18.66 -13.32 -6.97
C PHE A 64 -18.60 -12.64 -5.60
N PHE A 65 -19.27 -11.50 -5.40
CA PHE A 65 -19.21 -10.79 -4.11
C PHE A 65 -19.74 -11.63 -2.94
N ARG A 66 -20.79 -12.43 -3.17
CA ARG A 66 -21.23 -13.44 -2.20
C ARG A 66 -20.13 -14.44 -1.88
N GLY A 67 -19.42 -14.92 -2.90
CA GLY A 67 -18.25 -15.78 -2.76
C GLY A 67 -17.11 -15.15 -1.96
N LEU A 68 -16.70 -13.93 -2.31
CA LEU A 68 -15.65 -13.19 -1.61
C LEU A 68 -16.02 -12.94 -0.15
N ARG A 69 -17.27 -12.52 0.13
CA ARG A 69 -17.77 -12.37 1.50
C ARG A 69 -17.67 -13.68 2.27
N SER A 70 -18.05 -14.80 1.64
CA SER A 70 -17.96 -16.14 2.24
C SER A 70 -16.52 -16.51 2.59
N VAL A 71 -15.57 -16.27 1.68
CA VAL A 71 -14.13 -16.52 1.90
C VAL A 71 -13.60 -15.67 3.04
N MET A 72 -13.83 -14.35 2.99
CA MET A 72 -13.34 -13.42 4.00
C MET A 72 -13.93 -13.73 5.38
N LYS A 73 -15.20 -14.15 5.44
CA LYS A 73 -15.84 -14.58 6.69
C LYS A 73 -15.30 -15.91 7.22
N GLN A 74 -15.35 -16.96 6.40
CA GLN A 74 -15.09 -18.33 6.87
C GLN A 74 -13.60 -18.64 7.04
N ILE A 75 -12.74 -18.04 6.21
CA ILE A 75 -11.31 -18.32 6.22
C ILE A 75 -10.55 -17.30 7.04
N TYR A 76 -10.99 -16.04 7.01
CA TYR A 76 -10.25 -14.96 7.66
C TYR A 76 -11.02 -14.32 8.81
N ASP A 77 -12.19 -14.83 9.23
CA ASP A 77 -12.98 -14.33 10.37
C ASP A 77 -13.28 -12.82 10.32
N TYR A 78 -13.56 -12.26 9.14
CA TYR A 78 -14.09 -10.90 9.06
C TYR A 78 -15.56 -10.87 9.48
N ALA A 79 -15.92 -9.91 10.33
CA ALA A 79 -17.30 -9.67 10.76
C ALA A 79 -18.15 -9.10 9.61
N ASP A 80 -19.47 -9.24 9.69
CA ASP A 80 -20.36 -8.80 8.61
C ASP A 80 -20.26 -7.28 8.35
N GLU A 81 -20.10 -6.49 9.40
CA GLU A 81 -19.90 -5.04 9.34
C GLU A 81 -18.60 -4.67 8.61
N SER A 82 -17.55 -5.46 8.83
CA SER A 82 -16.26 -5.31 8.12
C SER A 82 -16.38 -5.66 6.64
N LEU A 83 -17.18 -6.68 6.31
CA LEU A 83 -17.40 -7.12 4.93
C LEU A 83 -18.21 -6.11 4.11
N GLU A 84 -19.13 -5.38 4.75
CA GLU A 84 -19.85 -4.27 4.10
C GLU A 84 -18.91 -3.16 3.64
N LEU A 85 -17.86 -2.87 4.42
CA LEU A 85 -16.83 -1.90 4.05
C LEU A 85 -15.92 -2.43 2.92
N ILE A 86 -15.48 -3.68 3.01
CA ILE A 86 -14.59 -4.31 2.01
C ILE A 86 -15.29 -4.45 0.65
N THR A 87 -16.59 -4.74 0.65
CA THR A 87 -17.40 -4.95 -0.57
C THR A 87 -18.26 -3.74 -0.90
N ASN A 88 -17.88 -2.56 -0.43
CA ASN A 88 -18.61 -1.34 -0.68
C ASN A 88 -18.70 -1.07 -2.20
N ARG A 89 -19.93 -0.96 -2.70
CA ARG A 89 -20.21 -0.80 -4.13
C ARG A 89 -19.55 0.44 -4.72
N ALA A 90 -19.43 1.52 -3.95
CA ALA A 90 -18.79 2.74 -4.40
C ALA A 90 -17.29 2.56 -4.70
N MET A 91 -16.60 1.63 -4.02
CA MET A 91 -15.20 1.29 -4.34
C MET A 91 -15.07 0.63 -5.71
N ILE A 92 -16.05 -0.21 -6.08
CA ILE A 92 -16.09 -0.90 -7.37
C ILE A 92 -16.35 0.11 -8.48
N ASP A 93 -17.35 0.98 -8.27
CA ASP A 93 -17.71 2.00 -9.25
C ASP A 93 -16.55 2.99 -9.45
N ALA A 94 -15.87 3.40 -8.37
CA ALA A 94 -14.64 4.19 -8.46
C ALA A 94 -13.51 3.48 -9.23
N SER A 95 -13.38 2.15 -9.08
CA SER A 95 -12.39 1.35 -9.83
C SER A 95 -12.71 1.27 -11.32
N ARG A 96 -13.99 1.13 -11.68
CA ARG A 96 -14.44 1.15 -13.09
C ARG A 96 -14.19 2.53 -13.72
N ASP A 97 -14.56 3.59 -13.01
CA ASP A 97 -14.29 4.95 -13.45
C ASP A 97 -12.79 5.16 -13.61
N PHE A 98 -11.96 4.68 -12.67
CA PHE A 98 -10.51 4.84 -12.74
C PHE A 98 -9.95 4.25 -14.03
N TYR A 99 -10.31 3.00 -14.35
CA TYR A 99 -9.84 2.37 -15.57
C TYR A 99 -10.29 3.10 -16.82
N ARG A 100 -11.58 3.49 -16.90
CA ARG A 100 -12.13 4.22 -18.04
C ARG A 100 -11.38 5.54 -18.25
N GLU A 101 -11.23 6.33 -17.18
CA GLU A 101 -10.57 7.63 -17.26
C GLU A 101 -9.06 7.50 -17.52
N ALA A 102 -8.39 6.47 -16.99
CA ALA A 102 -6.98 6.19 -17.29
C ALA A 102 -6.77 5.86 -18.78
N ARG A 103 -7.63 5.02 -19.37
CA ARG A 103 -7.59 4.69 -20.81
C ARG A 103 -7.93 5.89 -21.69
N ALA A 104 -8.83 6.77 -21.23
CA ALA A 104 -9.18 8.01 -21.91
C ALA A 104 -8.03 9.02 -21.87
N PHE A 105 -7.31 9.10 -20.74
CA PHE A 105 -6.13 9.94 -20.57
C PHE A 105 -4.97 9.47 -21.46
N ASP A 106 -4.64 8.18 -21.40
CA ASP A 106 -3.58 7.58 -22.22
C ASP A 106 -3.93 6.15 -22.63
N SER A 107 -4.35 6.01 -23.90
CA SER A 107 -4.70 4.71 -24.49
C SER A 107 -3.50 3.78 -24.73
N SER A 108 -2.27 4.24 -24.53
CA SER A 108 -1.07 3.41 -24.63
C SER A 108 -0.73 2.66 -23.34
N LEU A 109 -1.28 3.08 -22.20
CA LEU A 109 -1.09 2.41 -20.91
C LEU A 109 -1.53 0.96 -20.98
N SER A 110 -0.64 0.05 -20.57
CA SER A 110 -0.96 -1.36 -20.39
C SER A 110 -1.98 -1.56 -19.27
N ARG A 111 -2.63 -2.72 -19.25
CA ARG A 111 -3.56 -3.05 -18.16
C ARG A 111 -2.82 -3.08 -16.83
N GLU A 112 -1.63 -3.67 -16.83
CA GLU A 112 -0.76 -3.82 -15.67
C GLU A 112 -0.39 -2.46 -15.06
N GLU A 113 -0.03 -1.47 -15.88
CA GLU A 113 0.26 -0.10 -15.42
C GLU A 113 -0.97 0.59 -14.82
N ILE A 114 -2.15 0.44 -15.43
CA ILE A 114 -3.40 0.99 -14.89
C ILE A 114 -3.73 0.34 -13.55
N TYR A 115 -3.56 -0.98 -13.43
CA TYR A 115 -3.78 -1.69 -12.17
C TYR A 115 -2.81 -1.28 -11.08
N GLN A 116 -1.53 -1.09 -11.44
CA GLN A 116 -0.52 -0.59 -10.51
C GLN A 116 -0.93 0.78 -9.97
N ALA A 117 -1.31 1.71 -10.83
CA ALA A 117 -1.80 3.04 -10.45
C ALA A 117 -3.09 2.95 -9.60
N MET A 118 -4.03 2.10 -9.96
CA MET A 118 -5.32 1.97 -9.26
C MET A 118 -5.17 1.47 -7.81
N ARG A 119 -4.09 0.77 -7.47
CA ARG A 119 -3.82 0.40 -6.06
C ARG A 119 -3.75 1.62 -5.15
N ASN A 120 -3.16 2.72 -5.64
CA ASN A 120 -3.11 3.97 -4.88
C ASN A 120 -4.51 4.60 -4.74
N ALA A 121 -5.30 4.56 -5.80
CA ALA A 121 -6.69 5.03 -5.76
C ALA A 121 -7.52 4.29 -4.70
N TRP A 122 -7.31 2.98 -4.48
CA TRP A 122 -8.00 2.25 -3.41
C TRP A 122 -7.60 2.69 -2.01
N ILE A 123 -6.33 3.06 -1.80
CA ILE A 123 -5.89 3.64 -0.53
C ILE A 123 -6.67 4.93 -0.30
N MET A 124 -6.68 5.84 -1.29
CA MET A 124 -7.43 7.10 -1.24
C MET A 124 -8.94 6.89 -1.03
N ASN A 125 -9.55 5.88 -1.64
CA ASN A 125 -10.96 5.55 -1.40
C ASN A 125 -11.18 5.03 0.03
N GLY A 126 -10.23 4.26 0.59
CA GLY A 126 -10.23 3.90 2.01
C GLY A 126 -10.12 5.14 2.92
N LEU A 127 -9.31 6.14 2.55
CA LEU A 127 -9.22 7.40 3.27
C LEU A 127 -10.54 8.20 3.18
N GLN A 128 -11.23 8.19 2.02
CA GLN A 128 -12.57 8.77 1.89
C GLN A 128 -13.52 8.16 2.92
N LEU A 129 -13.53 6.83 3.08
CA LEU A 129 -14.34 6.16 4.10
C LEU A 129 -13.98 6.61 5.52
N LEU A 130 -12.69 6.62 5.87
CA LEU A 130 -12.20 7.06 7.18
C LEU A 130 -12.62 8.49 7.52
N LEU A 131 -12.57 9.39 6.54
CA LEU A 131 -12.97 10.79 6.70
C LEU A 131 -14.48 10.99 6.57
N GLY A 132 -15.23 9.94 6.25
CA GLY A 132 -16.68 10.03 6.02
C GLY A 132 -17.08 10.79 4.76
N LEU A 133 -16.17 10.89 3.81
CA LEU A 133 -16.38 11.49 2.51
C LEU A 133 -17.02 10.46 1.55
N PRO A 134 -17.75 10.91 0.52
CA PRO A 134 -18.25 10.02 -0.52
C PRO A 134 -17.08 9.32 -1.22
N VAL A 135 -17.16 7.99 -1.33
CA VAL A 135 -16.21 7.23 -2.16
C VAL A 135 -16.52 7.49 -3.63
N ARG A 136 -15.57 8.12 -4.32
CA ARG A 136 -15.66 8.44 -5.75
C ARG A 136 -14.27 8.74 -6.31
N LEU A 137 -14.12 8.55 -7.62
CA LEU A 137 -12.95 9.05 -8.33
C LEU A 137 -13.03 10.57 -8.48
N THR A 138 -12.06 11.30 -7.94
CA THR A 138 -11.87 12.74 -8.21
C THR A 138 -10.73 12.96 -9.19
N PRO A 139 -10.64 14.14 -9.85
CA PRO A 139 -9.52 14.47 -10.72
C PRO A 139 -8.15 14.27 -10.05
N SER A 140 -7.99 14.68 -8.79
CA SER A 140 -6.74 14.54 -8.06
C SER A 140 -6.41 13.10 -7.69
N ILE A 141 -7.42 12.28 -7.36
CA ILE A 141 -7.22 10.84 -7.11
C ILE A 141 -6.74 10.14 -8.38
N LEU A 142 -7.38 10.43 -9.52
CA LEU A 142 -6.97 9.92 -10.82
C LEU A 142 -5.53 10.38 -11.15
N ALA A 143 -5.32 11.69 -11.09
CA ALA A 143 -4.10 12.33 -11.55
C ALA A 143 -2.88 11.83 -10.78
N TYR A 144 -2.94 11.86 -9.44
CA TYR A 144 -1.81 11.47 -8.62
C TYR A 144 -1.53 9.97 -8.71
N SER A 145 -2.57 9.13 -8.73
CA SER A 145 -2.40 7.69 -8.90
C SER A 145 -1.77 7.35 -10.25
N LEU A 146 -2.11 8.09 -11.31
CA LEU A 146 -1.50 7.94 -12.64
C LEU A 146 -0.10 8.51 -12.76
N LEU A 147 0.41 9.28 -11.80
CA LEU A 147 1.81 9.72 -11.84
C LEU A 147 2.76 8.53 -11.80
N TYR A 148 2.45 7.48 -11.01
CA TYR A 148 3.30 6.30 -10.80
C TYR A 148 3.87 5.68 -12.10
N PRO A 149 3.06 5.32 -13.12
CA PRO A 149 3.57 4.84 -14.41
C PRO A 149 4.59 5.77 -15.09
N TYR A 150 4.46 7.09 -14.90
CA TYR A 150 5.29 8.08 -15.57
C TYR A 150 6.50 8.52 -14.74
N SER A 151 6.38 8.63 -13.41
CA SER A 151 7.44 9.03 -12.48
C SER A 151 8.17 7.86 -11.87
N ASP A 152 7.48 7.03 -11.09
CA ASP A 152 8.08 6.03 -10.21
C ASP A 152 8.78 4.95 -11.04
N ASN A 153 8.13 4.46 -12.10
CA ASN A 153 8.76 3.52 -13.04
C ASN A 153 10.06 4.06 -13.67
N LEU A 154 10.20 5.38 -13.84
CA LEU A 154 11.46 6.00 -14.31
C LEU A 154 12.51 6.03 -13.19
N LEU A 155 12.10 6.40 -11.97
CA LEU A 155 12.98 6.49 -10.81
C LEU A 155 13.48 5.11 -10.37
N ASP A 156 12.68 4.06 -10.56
CA ASP A 156 13.02 2.69 -10.19
C ASP A 156 13.77 1.95 -11.31
N ALA A 157 13.68 2.40 -12.56
CA ALA A 157 14.36 1.77 -13.68
C ALA A 157 15.89 1.77 -13.52
N ARG A 158 16.50 0.58 -13.40
CA ARG A 158 17.97 0.42 -13.30
C ARG A 158 18.72 0.86 -14.55
N ALA A 159 18.07 0.76 -15.71
CA ALA A 159 18.65 1.16 -16.98
C ALA A 159 18.83 2.69 -17.11
N VAL A 160 18.12 3.47 -16.31
CA VAL A 160 18.18 4.95 -16.35
C VAL A 160 19.33 5.44 -15.48
N PRO A 161 20.29 6.20 -16.03
CA PRO A 161 21.41 6.74 -15.26
C PRO A 161 20.94 7.65 -14.11
N VAL A 162 21.66 7.61 -12.99
CA VAL A 162 21.36 8.45 -11.81
C VAL A 162 21.34 9.95 -12.15
N THR A 163 22.23 10.39 -13.05
CA THR A 163 22.27 11.79 -13.51
C THR A 163 20.98 12.20 -14.20
N GLU A 164 20.38 11.31 -15.00
CA GLU A 164 19.10 11.54 -15.65
C GLU A 164 17.95 11.59 -14.64
N LYS A 165 17.93 10.67 -13.67
CA LYS A 165 16.95 10.68 -12.56
C LYS A 165 17.01 11.98 -11.75
N VAL A 166 18.21 12.49 -11.47
CA VAL A 166 18.41 13.76 -10.76
C VAL A 166 17.91 14.95 -11.58
N VAL A 167 18.20 14.98 -12.88
CA VAL A 167 17.74 16.06 -13.78
C VAL A 167 16.21 16.04 -13.94
N PHE A 168 15.62 14.86 -14.08
CA PHE A 168 14.17 14.68 -14.07
C PHE A 168 13.56 15.17 -12.74
N SER A 169 14.09 14.71 -11.60
CA SER A 169 13.56 15.04 -10.27
C SER A 169 13.59 16.55 -9.99
N ARG A 170 14.64 17.26 -10.44
CA ARG A 170 14.73 18.73 -10.32
C ARG A 170 13.68 19.44 -11.18
N ARG A 171 13.45 18.97 -12.40
CA ARG A 171 12.41 19.52 -13.28
C ARG A 171 11.02 19.29 -12.70
N PHE A 172 10.76 18.08 -12.23
CA PHE A 172 9.49 17.73 -11.62
C PHE A 172 9.21 18.55 -10.36
N GLU A 173 10.21 18.74 -9.49
CA GLU A 173 10.06 19.62 -8.33
C GLU A 173 9.75 21.09 -8.74
N SER A 174 10.35 21.58 -9.83
CA SER A 174 10.06 22.92 -10.35
C SER A 174 8.62 23.05 -10.87
N CYS A 175 8.13 22.01 -11.55
CA CYS A 175 6.73 21.89 -12.00
C CYS A 175 5.76 21.87 -10.81
N LEU A 176 6.02 21.05 -9.79
CA LEU A 176 5.22 20.99 -8.57
C LEU A 176 5.18 22.31 -7.80
N ARG A 177 6.24 23.12 -7.86
CA ARG A 177 6.29 24.49 -7.30
C ARG A 177 5.55 25.53 -8.15
N GLY A 178 5.10 25.19 -9.36
CA GLY A 178 4.56 26.14 -10.33
C GLY A 178 5.61 27.12 -10.90
N LYS A 179 6.90 26.77 -10.83
CA LYS A 179 8.02 27.64 -11.25
C LYS A 179 8.67 27.23 -12.56
N GLY A 180 8.32 26.07 -13.10
CA GLY A 180 8.85 25.55 -14.35
C GLY A 180 7.89 24.58 -15.01
N LYS A 181 8.18 24.26 -16.26
CA LYS A 181 7.48 23.23 -17.02
C LYS A 181 8.27 21.93 -16.98
N MET A 182 7.58 20.83 -17.24
CA MET A 182 8.25 19.58 -17.58
C MET A 182 8.90 19.68 -18.97
N GLY A 183 9.71 18.68 -19.33
CA GLY A 183 10.31 18.57 -20.65
C GLY A 183 9.29 18.24 -21.75
N ASN A 184 9.72 18.32 -23.00
CA ASN A 184 8.85 18.17 -24.18
C ASN A 184 8.61 16.72 -24.62
N ASN A 185 9.10 15.71 -23.89
CA ASN A 185 8.83 14.32 -24.24
C ASN A 185 7.42 13.90 -23.75
N PRO A 186 6.79 12.91 -24.39
CA PRO A 186 5.40 12.53 -24.08
C PRO A 186 5.15 12.19 -22.60
N ARG A 187 6.08 11.49 -21.95
CA ARG A 187 5.99 11.14 -20.52
C ARG A 187 5.98 12.39 -19.64
N GLU A 188 6.90 13.32 -19.88
CA GLU A 188 7.00 14.56 -19.13
C GLU A 188 5.81 15.50 -19.38
N GLN A 189 5.25 15.50 -20.60
CA GLN A 189 3.99 16.20 -20.90
C GLN A 189 2.79 15.58 -20.17
N ALA A 190 2.72 14.25 -20.07
CA ALA A 190 1.70 13.57 -19.29
C ALA A 190 1.78 13.95 -17.81
N ILE A 191 2.99 13.97 -17.23
CA ILE A 191 3.21 14.43 -15.84
C ILE A 191 2.72 15.88 -15.66
N GLU A 192 3.07 16.79 -16.57
CA GLU A 192 2.62 18.18 -16.50
C GLU A 192 1.08 18.28 -16.54
N ALA A 193 0.41 17.52 -17.41
CA ALA A 193 -1.04 17.48 -17.51
C ALA A 193 -1.71 16.94 -16.23
N LEU A 194 -1.13 15.90 -15.62
CA LEU A 194 -1.63 15.34 -14.35
C LEU A 194 -1.46 16.34 -13.19
N VAL A 195 -0.31 17.03 -13.11
CA VAL A 195 -0.10 18.10 -12.13
C VAL A 195 -1.10 19.25 -12.34
N GLU A 196 -1.35 19.62 -13.60
CA GLU A 196 -2.34 20.64 -13.93
C GLU A 196 -3.75 20.23 -13.48
N MET A 197 -4.14 18.97 -13.70
CA MET A 197 -5.42 18.42 -13.24
C MET A 197 -5.59 18.57 -11.71
N ILE A 198 -4.54 18.30 -10.94
CA ILE A 198 -4.56 18.53 -9.48
C ILE A 198 -4.67 20.03 -9.16
N CYS A 199 -3.96 20.89 -9.88
CA CYS A 199 -4.02 22.34 -9.68
C CYS A 199 -5.40 22.94 -10.00
N GLN A 200 -6.13 22.35 -10.95
CA GLN A 200 -7.48 22.78 -11.32
C GLN A 200 -8.50 22.44 -10.22
N GLU A 201 -8.40 21.26 -9.60
CA GLU A 201 -9.23 20.88 -8.45
C GLU A 201 -8.82 21.65 -7.18
N TYR A 202 -7.52 21.79 -6.95
CA TYR A 202 -6.94 22.46 -5.78
C TYR A 202 -6.05 23.65 -6.19
N PRO A 203 -6.63 24.86 -6.39
CA PRO A 203 -5.87 26.07 -6.69
C PRO A 203 -4.81 26.40 -5.62
N ARG A 204 -3.60 26.76 -6.06
CA ARG A 204 -2.40 26.93 -5.20
C ARG A 204 -2.54 28.02 -4.13
N ASP A 205 -3.31 29.05 -4.43
CA ASP A 205 -3.60 30.18 -3.55
C ASP A 205 -4.57 29.82 -2.41
N ARG A 206 -5.33 28.74 -2.57
CA ARG A 206 -6.36 28.29 -1.62
C ARG A 206 -6.03 26.98 -0.90
N PHE A 207 -5.25 26.11 -1.52
CA PHE A 207 -4.93 24.77 -1.02
C PHE A 207 -3.43 24.58 -0.92
N LEU A 208 -2.78 25.44 -0.14
CA LEU A 208 -1.32 25.45 -0.01
C LEU A 208 -0.78 24.10 0.48
N GLU A 209 -1.48 23.47 1.42
CA GLU A 209 -1.09 22.21 2.04
C GLU A 209 -1.09 21.03 1.06
N VAL A 210 -2.02 20.99 0.09
CA VAL A 210 -2.03 19.98 -0.98
C VAL A 210 -0.75 20.06 -1.80
N HIS A 211 -0.35 21.27 -2.21
CA HIS A 211 0.87 21.44 -3.00
C HIS A 211 2.14 21.22 -2.18
N GLN A 212 2.08 21.55 -0.90
CA GLN A 212 3.19 21.28 0.01
C GLN A 212 3.35 19.80 0.32
N SER A 213 2.27 19.01 0.39
CA SER A 213 2.35 17.56 0.61
C SER A 213 2.91 16.85 -0.63
N LEU A 214 2.48 17.25 -1.84
CA LEU A 214 3.07 16.76 -3.11
C LEU A 214 4.58 17.04 -3.19
N LEU A 215 5.02 18.23 -2.78
CA LEU A 215 6.44 18.55 -2.71
C LEU A 215 7.17 17.74 -1.63
N ALA A 216 6.52 17.42 -0.51
CA ALA A 216 7.11 16.62 0.56
C ALA A 216 7.37 15.19 0.09
N ILE A 217 6.36 14.51 -0.47
CA ILE A 217 6.54 13.14 -0.98
C ILE A 217 7.55 13.08 -2.13
N HIS A 218 7.53 14.03 -3.07
CA HIS A 218 8.51 14.09 -4.16
C HIS A 218 9.96 14.22 -3.64
N ARG A 219 10.16 15.05 -2.61
CA ARG A 219 11.47 15.20 -1.97
C ARG A 219 11.88 13.94 -1.22
N ALA A 220 10.96 13.31 -0.49
CA ALA A 220 11.22 12.06 0.22
C ALA A 220 11.58 10.93 -0.76
N GLN A 221 10.84 10.79 -1.87
CA GLN A 221 11.17 9.85 -2.95
C GLN A 221 12.55 10.14 -3.54
N THR A 222 12.85 11.40 -3.89
CA THR A 222 14.16 11.79 -4.42
C THR A 222 15.30 11.51 -3.42
N HIS A 223 15.08 11.75 -2.13
CA HIS A 223 16.07 11.48 -1.08
C HIS A 223 16.28 9.97 -0.88
N SER A 224 15.22 9.17 -1.05
CA SER A 224 15.26 7.71 -0.95
C SER A 224 16.18 7.02 -1.97
N LEU A 225 16.55 7.68 -3.07
CA LEU A 225 17.59 7.18 -4.00
C LEU A 225 18.93 6.88 -3.32
N ARG A 226 19.23 7.52 -2.17
CA ARG A 226 20.41 7.20 -1.34
C ARG A 226 20.37 5.76 -0.79
N LEU A 227 19.18 5.21 -0.56
CA LEU A 227 19.01 3.83 -0.12
C LEU A 227 19.41 2.83 -1.20
N CYS A 228 19.29 3.21 -2.48
CA CYS A 228 19.64 2.39 -3.64
C CYS A 228 21.10 2.59 -4.10
N GLY A 229 22.01 2.95 -3.19
CA GLY A 229 23.43 3.10 -3.48
C GLY A 229 23.83 4.41 -4.16
N CYS A 230 22.95 5.41 -4.26
CA CYS A 230 23.31 6.73 -4.76
C CYS A 230 24.03 7.55 -3.67
N GLY A 231 25.35 7.69 -3.77
CA GLY A 231 26.17 8.49 -2.85
C GLY A 231 26.70 7.70 -1.67
N ASN A 232 26.97 8.37 -0.55
CA ASN A 232 27.49 7.71 0.65
C ASN A 232 26.40 6.86 1.33
N PRO A 233 26.71 5.60 1.70
CA PRO A 233 25.79 4.75 2.43
C PRO A 233 25.25 5.46 3.69
N PRO A 234 23.93 5.52 3.86
CA PRO A 234 23.32 6.09 5.05
C PRO A 234 23.63 5.22 6.28
N SER A 235 23.74 5.85 7.44
CA SER A 235 23.73 5.15 8.73
C SER A 235 22.37 4.49 9.01
N THR A 236 22.31 3.52 9.93
CA THR A 236 21.05 2.86 10.32
C THR A 236 19.96 3.84 10.74
N GLY A 237 20.33 4.90 11.46
CA GLY A 237 19.40 5.98 11.84
C GLY A 237 18.91 6.79 10.65
N GLU A 238 19.76 7.03 9.65
CA GLU A 238 19.34 7.68 8.40
C GLU A 238 18.44 6.78 7.56
N ILE A 239 18.71 5.47 7.48
CA ILE A 239 17.85 4.50 6.78
C ILE A 239 16.42 4.58 7.34
N LEU A 240 16.29 4.52 8.66
CA LEU A 240 14.99 4.64 9.35
C LEU A 240 14.28 5.95 8.97
N ARG A 241 14.98 7.09 9.09
CA ARG A 241 14.39 8.41 8.82
C ARG A 241 13.97 8.59 7.37
N ILE A 242 14.77 8.09 6.41
CA ILE A 242 14.44 8.16 4.98
C ILE A 242 13.21 7.29 4.68
N GLY A 243 13.16 6.07 5.21
CA GLY A 243 11.99 5.19 5.07
C GLY A 243 10.73 5.83 5.67
N PHE A 244 10.86 6.45 6.84
CA PHE A 244 9.73 7.09 7.52
C PHE A 244 9.23 8.32 6.76
N ASP A 245 10.13 9.13 6.21
CA ASP A 245 9.76 10.30 5.40
C ASP A 245 9.06 9.88 4.11
N LYS A 246 9.58 8.84 3.42
CA LYS A 246 8.99 8.30 2.19
C LYS A 246 7.59 7.73 2.46
N GLY A 247 7.48 6.79 3.39
CA GLY A 247 6.21 6.14 3.71
C GLY A 247 5.17 7.11 4.26
N GLY A 248 5.55 7.91 5.26
CA GLY A 248 4.65 8.84 5.92
C GLY A 248 4.17 9.97 5.01
N SER A 249 5.06 10.53 4.18
CA SER A 249 4.66 11.57 3.23
C SER A 249 3.72 11.05 2.14
N SER A 250 3.79 9.76 1.80
CA SER A 250 2.97 9.14 0.74
C SER A 250 1.49 9.20 1.10
N VAL A 251 1.12 8.59 2.24
CA VAL A 251 -0.28 8.56 2.70
C VAL A 251 -0.75 9.94 3.18
N LEU A 252 0.17 10.79 3.68
CA LEU A 252 -0.18 12.17 3.99
C LEU A 252 -0.58 12.95 2.74
N ALA A 253 0.16 12.79 1.63
CA ALA A 253 -0.20 13.39 0.35
C ALA A 253 -1.56 12.87 -0.14
N ASP A 254 -1.80 11.55 -0.04
CA ASP A 254 -3.10 10.95 -0.38
C ASP A 254 -4.24 11.60 0.40
N GLY A 255 -4.08 11.79 1.70
CA GLY A 255 -5.08 12.42 2.56
C GLY A 255 -5.42 13.85 2.13
N TYR A 256 -4.41 14.65 1.79
CA TYR A 256 -4.62 16.01 1.29
C TYR A 256 -5.28 16.02 -0.09
N LEU A 257 -4.95 15.10 -0.99
CA LEU A 257 -5.59 14.99 -2.30
C LEU A 257 -7.05 14.52 -2.18
N VAL A 258 -7.37 13.74 -1.16
CA VAL A 258 -8.73 13.29 -0.86
C VAL A 258 -9.60 14.40 -0.26
N ALA A 259 -9.06 15.18 0.69
CA ALA A 259 -9.86 16.08 1.52
C ALA A 259 -9.62 17.59 1.26
N GLY A 260 -8.53 17.95 0.57
CA GLY A 260 -8.04 19.32 0.40
C GLY A 260 -7.44 19.93 1.66
N HIS A 261 -8.02 19.64 2.83
CA HIS A 261 -7.54 20.07 4.15
C HIS A 261 -7.64 18.93 5.16
N LEU A 262 -6.68 18.85 6.06
CA LEU A 262 -6.64 17.86 7.14
C LEU A 262 -6.43 18.57 8.48
N SER A 263 -7.04 18.05 9.55
CA SER A 263 -6.69 18.48 10.90
C SER A 263 -5.29 17.95 11.28
N PRO A 264 -4.59 18.59 12.22
CA PRO A 264 -3.28 18.11 12.68
C PRO A 264 -3.30 16.64 13.16
N GLU A 265 -4.38 16.20 13.79
CA GLU A 265 -4.55 14.83 14.27
C GLU A 265 -4.69 13.83 13.12
N ILE A 266 -5.48 14.17 12.10
CA ILE A 266 -5.64 13.32 10.92
C ILE A 266 -4.33 13.27 10.12
N SER A 267 -3.64 14.41 9.97
CA SER A 267 -2.33 14.46 9.31
C SER A 267 -1.31 13.57 10.04
N ARG A 268 -1.29 13.60 11.38
CA ARG A 268 -0.43 12.72 12.19
C ARG A 268 -0.78 11.26 11.96
N PHE A 269 -2.06 10.90 12.04
CA PHE A 269 -2.51 9.53 11.83
C PHE A 269 -2.12 9.02 10.42
N PHE A 270 -2.40 9.78 9.36
CA PHE A 270 -2.05 9.38 7.99
C PHE A 270 -0.55 9.24 7.78
N TYR A 271 0.25 10.12 8.37
CA TYR A 271 1.70 9.99 8.32
C TYR A 271 2.18 8.71 9.02
N GLY A 272 1.70 8.42 10.23
CA GLY A 272 2.02 7.18 10.94
C GLY A 272 1.56 5.94 10.18
N TYR A 273 0.37 5.99 9.58
CA TYR A 273 -0.19 4.91 8.78
C TYR A 273 0.69 4.62 7.56
N GLY A 274 1.17 5.66 6.88
CA GLY A 274 2.11 5.53 5.76
C GLY A 274 3.45 4.92 6.15
N ILE A 275 3.99 5.25 7.33
CA ILE A 275 5.19 4.58 7.86
C ILE A 275 4.94 3.09 8.07
N TRP A 276 3.80 2.73 8.64
CA TRP A 276 3.49 1.33 8.90
C TRP A 276 3.32 0.52 7.62
N LEU A 277 2.72 1.09 6.58
CA LEU A 277 2.67 0.48 5.25
C LEU A 277 4.08 0.30 4.66
N GLN A 278 4.94 1.34 4.70
CA GLN A 278 6.32 1.23 4.20
C GLN A 278 7.11 0.13 4.92
N LEU A 279 7.02 0.04 6.25
CA LEU A 279 7.68 -1.03 7.01
C LEU A 279 7.12 -2.42 6.66
N SER A 280 5.85 -2.51 6.30
CA SER A 280 5.23 -3.76 5.89
C SER A 280 5.72 -4.17 4.50
N ASP A 281 5.77 -3.24 3.56
CA ASP A 281 6.30 -3.44 2.22
C ASP A 281 7.78 -3.87 2.27
N ASP A 282 8.63 -3.20 3.07
CA ASP A 282 10.05 -3.58 3.21
C ASP A 282 10.25 -5.03 3.74
N ILE A 283 9.30 -5.56 4.54
CA ILE A 283 9.34 -6.96 4.99
C ILE A 283 8.87 -7.90 3.87
N GLN A 284 7.85 -7.50 3.10
CA GLN A 284 7.34 -8.29 1.97
C GLN A 284 8.36 -8.41 0.85
N ASP A 285 9.08 -7.32 0.58
CA ASP A 285 9.99 -7.17 -0.55
C ASP A 285 11.46 -7.41 -0.14
N LEU A 286 11.71 -7.92 1.07
CA LEU A 286 13.05 -8.17 1.62
C LEU A 286 13.97 -8.95 0.67
N GLU A 287 13.45 -9.96 -0.03
CA GLU A 287 14.26 -10.71 -1.00
C GLU A 287 14.68 -9.86 -2.20
N GLU A 288 13.76 -9.05 -2.71
CA GLU A 288 13.97 -8.15 -3.85
C GLU A 288 14.92 -7.02 -3.46
N ASP A 289 14.72 -6.39 -2.30
CA ASP A 289 15.61 -5.36 -1.76
C ASP A 289 17.05 -5.86 -1.59
N LEU A 290 17.23 -7.08 -1.07
CA LEU A 290 18.55 -7.70 -0.93
C LEU A 290 19.19 -8.03 -2.28
N ALA A 291 18.40 -8.47 -3.27
CA ALA A 291 18.89 -8.72 -4.63
C ALA A 291 19.30 -7.42 -5.34
N ASP A 292 18.65 -6.32 -4.97
CA ASP A 292 18.82 -5.00 -5.60
C ASP A 292 19.88 -4.16 -4.89
N GLY A 293 20.30 -4.57 -3.70
CA GLY A 293 21.21 -3.80 -2.84
C GLY A 293 20.54 -2.56 -2.24
N THR A 294 19.21 -2.51 -2.23
CA THR A 294 18.43 -1.45 -1.59
C THR A 294 18.57 -1.58 -0.08
N LEU A 295 18.94 -0.49 0.59
CA LEU A 295 19.09 -0.42 2.05
C LEU A 295 17.77 -0.01 2.70
N THR A 296 17.06 -0.98 3.27
CA THR A 296 15.91 -0.79 4.14
C THR A 296 16.28 -1.16 5.57
N LEU A 297 15.37 -0.93 6.51
CA LEU A 297 15.59 -1.35 7.90
C LEU A 297 15.80 -2.86 8.02
N PHE A 298 15.25 -3.65 7.10
CA PHE A 298 15.27 -5.11 7.13
C PHE A 298 16.38 -5.69 6.24
N SER A 299 16.76 -5.03 5.15
CA SER A 299 17.83 -5.51 4.26
C SER A 299 19.24 -5.05 4.69
N ALA A 300 19.34 -4.04 5.57
CA ALA A 300 20.61 -3.52 6.08
C ALA A 300 21.48 -4.64 6.70
N PRO A 301 22.77 -4.75 6.34
CA PRO A 301 23.63 -5.84 6.80
C PRO A 301 23.69 -6.04 8.32
N GLU A 302 23.67 -4.95 9.08
CA GLU A 302 23.70 -4.92 10.54
C GLU A 302 22.44 -5.51 11.20
N ASN A 303 21.32 -5.57 10.48
CA ASN A 303 20.02 -5.94 11.02
C ASN A 303 19.61 -7.39 10.70
N ARG A 304 20.41 -8.13 9.93
CA ARG A 304 20.10 -9.50 9.48
C ARG A 304 19.78 -10.47 10.61
N THR A 305 20.44 -10.34 11.75
CA THR A 305 20.23 -11.20 12.92
C THR A 305 19.05 -10.75 13.80
N SER A 306 18.49 -9.56 13.55
CA SER A 306 17.41 -8.94 14.34
C SER A 306 16.09 -8.87 13.58
N LEU A 307 15.96 -9.61 12.47
CA LEU A 307 14.75 -9.61 11.63
C LEU A 307 13.47 -9.98 12.40
N PRO A 308 13.46 -11.03 13.26
CA PRO A 308 12.29 -11.32 14.10
C PRO A 308 11.92 -10.16 15.02
N GLU A 309 12.90 -9.56 15.70
CA GLU A 309 12.74 -8.44 16.62
C GLU A 309 12.19 -7.19 15.92
N LEU A 310 12.74 -6.85 14.76
CA LEU A 310 12.27 -5.74 13.93
C LEU A 310 10.85 -5.99 13.41
N THR A 311 10.54 -7.21 12.99
CA THR A 311 9.19 -7.59 12.53
C THR A 311 8.18 -7.48 13.66
N ASN A 312 8.50 -7.97 14.87
CA ASN A 312 7.68 -7.80 16.07
C ASN A 312 7.46 -6.33 16.38
N ARG A 313 8.51 -5.51 16.27
CA ARG A 313 8.42 -4.06 16.47
C ARG A 313 7.49 -3.41 15.46
N THR A 314 7.47 -3.84 14.19
CA THR A 314 6.51 -3.37 13.18
C THR A 314 5.07 -3.65 13.56
N PHE A 315 4.76 -4.82 14.14
CA PHE A 315 3.42 -5.09 14.65
C PHE A 315 3.02 -4.14 15.78
N HIS A 316 3.89 -3.95 16.78
CA HIS A 316 3.62 -3.07 17.91
C HIS A 316 3.51 -1.60 17.51
N PHE A 317 4.40 -1.15 16.62
CA PHE A 317 4.36 0.19 16.04
C PHE A 317 3.04 0.44 15.32
N GLY A 318 2.62 -0.49 14.46
CA GLY A 318 1.33 -0.41 13.76
C GLY A 318 0.15 -0.30 14.72
N ARG A 319 0.12 -1.12 15.78
CA ARG A 319 -0.92 -1.05 16.82
C ARG A 319 -0.96 0.32 17.52
N ALA A 320 0.21 0.87 17.86
CA ALA A 320 0.30 2.20 18.47
C ALA A 320 -0.20 3.30 17.52
N VAL A 321 0.18 3.26 16.24
CA VAL A 321 -0.34 4.18 15.22
C VAL A 321 -1.86 4.07 15.10
N MET A 322 -2.40 2.86 15.13
CA MET A 322 -3.82 2.62 14.99
C MET A 322 -4.64 3.12 16.20
N GLU A 323 -4.03 3.49 17.33
CA GLU A 323 -4.75 4.17 18.42
C GLU A 323 -5.27 5.55 18.02
N ASP A 324 -4.60 6.21 17.06
CA ASP A 324 -4.97 7.53 16.56
C ASP A 324 -6.07 7.48 15.49
N ILE A 325 -6.49 6.29 15.02
CA ILE A 325 -7.60 6.17 14.06
C ILE A 325 -8.92 6.72 14.63
N LYS A 326 -9.05 6.81 15.95
CA LYS A 326 -10.18 7.44 16.65
C LYS A 326 -10.37 8.92 16.30
N CYS A 327 -9.37 9.57 15.72
CA CYS A 327 -9.46 10.93 15.21
C CYS A 327 -10.20 11.02 13.86
N CYS A 328 -10.42 9.90 13.19
CA CYS A 328 -11.26 9.80 11.99
C CYS A 328 -12.76 9.70 12.38
N LYS A 329 -13.66 9.70 11.38
CA LYS A 329 -15.11 9.72 11.63
C LYS A 329 -15.58 8.56 12.50
N ASP A 330 -16.33 8.89 13.55
CA ASP A 330 -16.90 7.94 14.50
C ASP A 330 -17.74 6.85 13.81
N GLY A 331 -17.64 5.63 14.33
CA GLY A 331 -18.30 4.43 13.80
C GLY A 331 -17.53 3.79 12.63
N VAL A 332 -17.18 4.58 11.61
CA VAL A 332 -16.40 4.08 10.46
C VAL A 332 -14.95 3.80 10.87
N SER A 333 -14.33 4.69 11.64
CA SER A 333 -12.97 4.51 12.17
C SER A 333 -12.79 3.22 12.97
N LYS A 334 -13.82 2.83 13.74
CA LYS A 334 -13.79 1.63 14.58
C LYS A 334 -13.81 0.35 13.74
N GLU A 335 -14.78 0.20 12.85
CA GLU A 335 -14.92 -1.03 12.06
C GLU A 335 -13.89 -1.11 10.93
N PHE A 336 -13.61 0.00 10.25
CA PHE A 336 -12.57 0.03 9.23
C PHE A 336 -11.17 -0.10 9.83
N GLY A 337 -10.96 0.42 11.04
CA GLY A 337 -9.70 0.22 11.77
C GLY A 337 -9.41 -1.24 12.08
N LYS A 338 -10.42 -2.03 12.46
CA LYS A 338 -10.27 -3.49 12.61
C LYS A 338 -9.91 -4.15 11.29
N VAL A 339 -10.51 -3.71 10.17
CA VAL A 339 -10.20 -4.24 8.84
C VAL A 339 -8.76 -3.95 8.47
N ILE A 340 -8.30 -2.69 8.59
CA ILE A 340 -6.92 -2.29 8.31
C ILE A 340 -5.95 -3.11 9.17
N LEU A 341 -6.15 -3.10 10.50
CA LEU A 341 -5.28 -3.77 11.45
C LEU A 341 -5.12 -5.24 11.09
N LYS A 342 -6.24 -5.96 11.00
CA LYS A 342 -6.24 -7.39 10.67
C LYS A 342 -5.63 -7.68 9.30
N SER A 343 -5.88 -6.82 8.31
CA SER A 343 -5.39 -7.04 6.95
C SER A 343 -3.87 -6.95 6.86
N ILE A 344 -3.28 -5.95 7.51
CA ILE A 344 -1.83 -5.72 7.54
C ILE A 344 -1.14 -6.72 8.48
N GLU A 345 -1.73 -7.06 9.63
CA GLU A 345 -1.15 -8.09 10.49
C GLU A 345 -1.08 -9.46 9.79
N LEU A 346 -2.15 -9.86 9.09
CA LEU A 346 -2.13 -11.09 8.27
C LEU A 346 -1.11 -11.03 7.14
N MET A 347 -0.86 -9.85 6.58
CA MET A 347 0.14 -9.64 5.55
C MET A 347 1.56 -9.80 6.11
N LEU A 348 1.86 -9.19 7.26
CA LEU A 348 3.13 -9.30 7.96
C LEU A 348 3.41 -10.74 8.42
N LEU A 349 2.40 -11.43 8.95
CA LEU A 349 2.49 -12.85 9.33
C LEU A 349 2.94 -13.70 8.13
N GLN A 350 2.33 -13.48 6.97
CA GLN A 350 2.69 -14.21 5.75
C GLN A 350 4.07 -13.78 5.22
N ALA A 351 4.39 -12.49 5.23
CA ALA A 351 5.67 -11.98 4.75
C ALA A 351 6.86 -12.62 5.49
N ALA A 352 6.80 -12.64 6.83
CA ALA A 352 7.84 -13.26 7.65
C ALA A 352 7.75 -14.80 7.65
N GLY A 353 6.53 -15.35 7.71
CA GLY A 353 6.28 -16.79 7.78
C GLY A 353 6.70 -17.57 6.54
N LEU A 354 6.51 -16.99 5.35
CA LEU A 354 6.85 -17.63 4.07
C LEU A 354 8.33 -17.48 3.70
N SER A 355 9.04 -16.56 4.37
CA SER A 355 10.44 -16.20 4.08
C SER A 355 11.45 -17.09 4.82
N SER A 356 11.44 -18.39 4.51
CA SER A 356 12.27 -19.41 5.18
C SER A 356 13.77 -19.17 5.13
N ARG A 357 14.23 -18.41 4.12
CA ARG A 357 15.62 -18.02 3.92
C ARG A 357 16.12 -16.98 4.94
N PHE A 358 15.21 -16.15 5.46
CA PHE A 358 15.56 -14.99 6.29
C PHE A 358 15.11 -15.16 7.75
N PHE A 359 14.05 -15.92 8.00
CA PHE A 359 13.47 -16.08 9.33
C PHE A 359 13.71 -17.47 9.93
N PRO A 360 14.14 -17.56 11.21
CA PRO A 360 14.37 -18.84 11.89
C PRO A 360 13.14 -19.75 11.91
N PRO A 361 13.29 -21.09 11.83
CA PRO A 361 12.17 -22.03 11.88
C PRO A 361 11.25 -21.86 13.09
N ASP A 362 11.81 -21.75 14.30
CA ASP A 362 11.02 -21.61 15.53
C ASP A 362 10.16 -20.35 15.55
N TYR A 363 10.69 -19.24 15.00
CA TYR A 363 9.94 -17.99 14.88
C TYR A 363 8.78 -18.14 13.89
N ARG A 364 9.03 -18.76 12.72
CA ARG A 364 7.99 -19.00 11.72
C ARG A 364 6.89 -19.92 12.24
N HIS A 365 7.24 -21.00 12.95
CA HIS A 365 6.26 -21.88 13.57
C HIS A 365 5.35 -21.12 14.55
N ARG A 366 5.92 -20.23 15.38
CA ARG A 366 5.15 -19.39 16.29
C ARG A 366 4.22 -18.42 15.55
N LEU A 367 4.66 -17.83 14.43
CA LEU A 367 3.78 -16.97 13.62
C LEU A 367 2.63 -17.75 12.99
N GLU A 368 2.89 -19.00 12.59
CA GLU A 368 1.90 -19.85 11.94
C GLU A 368 0.71 -20.17 12.85
N GLU A 369 0.90 -20.20 14.18
CA GLU A 369 -0.20 -20.35 15.16
C GLU A 369 -1.29 -19.27 15.00
N PHE A 370 -0.92 -18.09 14.49
CA PHE A 370 -1.82 -16.95 14.28
C PHE A 370 -2.24 -16.79 12.80
N SER A 371 -1.80 -17.69 11.92
CA SER A 371 -2.19 -17.70 10.52
C SER A 371 -3.41 -18.62 10.32
N PRO A 372 -4.49 -18.14 9.67
CA PRO A 372 -5.69 -18.94 9.43
C PRO A 372 -5.48 -20.06 8.40
N LEU A 373 -4.41 -19.99 7.62
CA LEU A 373 -3.99 -21.00 6.65
C LEU A 373 -2.54 -21.37 6.95
N GLY A 374 -2.17 -22.65 6.76
CA GLY A 374 -0.79 -23.09 6.91
C GLY A 374 0.15 -22.42 5.92
N PHE A 375 1.38 -22.15 6.34
CA PHE A 375 2.41 -21.55 5.51
C PHE A 375 2.83 -22.48 4.37
N ASP A 376 2.92 -23.79 4.61
CA ASP A 376 3.18 -24.78 3.55
C ASP A 376 2.07 -24.77 2.50
N TYR A 377 0.81 -24.72 2.93
CA TYR A 377 -0.34 -24.60 2.02
C TYR A 377 -0.26 -23.32 1.18
N LEU A 378 0.06 -22.18 1.80
CA LEU A 378 0.19 -20.90 1.12
C LEU A 378 1.35 -20.88 0.10
N LEU A 379 2.49 -21.52 0.42
CA LEU A 379 3.60 -21.69 -0.53
C LEU A 379 3.18 -22.53 -1.74
N GLU A 380 2.51 -23.65 -1.51
CA GLU A 380 2.01 -24.52 -2.58
C GLU A 380 0.94 -23.82 -3.43
N ALA A 381 0.04 -23.06 -2.80
CA ALA A 381 -0.93 -22.23 -3.49
C ALA A 381 -0.24 -21.19 -4.39
N ARG A 382 0.79 -20.50 -3.89
CA ARG A 382 1.59 -19.53 -4.68
C ARG A 382 2.26 -20.20 -5.88
N LYS A 383 2.87 -21.38 -5.71
CA LYS A 383 3.49 -22.16 -6.80
C LYS A 383 2.49 -22.58 -7.87
N LYS A 384 1.27 -22.94 -7.48
CA LYS A 384 0.17 -23.32 -8.38
C LYS A 384 -0.47 -22.11 -9.09
N GLY A 385 0.04 -20.90 -8.85
CA GLY A 385 -0.52 -19.67 -9.40
C GLY A 385 -1.86 -19.30 -8.80
N ASN A 386 -2.22 -19.81 -7.61
CA ASN A 386 -3.43 -19.39 -6.94
C ASN A 386 -3.31 -17.89 -6.62
N PRO A 387 -4.34 -17.10 -6.93
CA PRO A 387 -4.33 -15.69 -6.62
C PRO A 387 -4.22 -15.50 -5.10
N SER A 388 -3.30 -14.64 -4.68
CA SER A 388 -3.27 -14.14 -3.29
C SER A 388 -4.60 -13.49 -2.94
N ARG A 389 -4.87 -13.26 -1.65
CA ARG A 389 -6.06 -12.51 -1.20
C ARG A 389 -6.24 -11.19 -1.98
N MET A 390 -5.16 -10.45 -2.20
CA MET A 390 -5.17 -9.22 -2.99
C MET A 390 -5.40 -9.50 -4.48
N LYS A 391 -4.75 -10.52 -5.06
CA LYS A 391 -5.00 -10.89 -6.46
C LYS A 391 -6.44 -11.35 -6.69
N LEU A 392 -7.09 -12.01 -5.74
CA LEU A 392 -8.52 -12.36 -5.83
C LEU A 392 -9.41 -11.11 -5.90
N ILE A 393 -9.06 -10.09 -5.10
CA ILE A 393 -9.76 -8.79 -5.08
C ILE A 393 -9.45 -7.95 -6.32
N THR A 394 -8.27 -8.06 -6.92
CA THR A 394 -7.92 -7.33 -8.15
C THR A 394 -8.45 -8.03 -9.41
N SER A 395 -8.45 -9.37 -9.42
CA SER A 395 -8.99 -10.22 -10.51
C SER A 395 -10.48 -10.00 -10.77
N LEU A 396 -11.19 -9.50 -9.77
CA LEU A 396 -12.57 -9.03 -9.82
C LEU A 396 -12.79 -7.88 -10.80
N ILE A 397 -11.81 -7.00 -10.88
CA ILE A 397 -11.92 -5.76 -11.65
C ILE A 397 -11.59 -6.04 -13.10
N ASP A 398 -10.73 -7.04 -13.37
CA ASP A 398 -10.46 -7.59 -14.72
C ASP A 398 -11.71 -8.02 -15.50
N GLU A 399 -12.75 -8.45 -14.80
CA GLU A 399 -13.93 -9.08 -15.39
C GLU A 399 -15.12 -8.12 -15.47
N VAL A 400 -14.95 -6.96 -14.84
CA VAL A 400 -15.99 -5.95 -14.60
C VAL A 400 -15.72 -4.66 -15.38
N VAL A 401 -14.49 -4.53 -15.89
CA VAL A 401 -13.98 -3.52 -16.82
C VAL A 401 -13.82 -4.15 -18.20
#